data_AF-A0A844XBW7-F1
#
_entry.id   AF-A0A844XBW7-F1
#
_cell.length_a   1.000
_cell.length_b   1.000
_cell.length_c   1.000
_cell.angle_alpha   90.00
_cell.angle_beta   90.00
_cell.angle_gamma   90.00
#
_symmetry.space_group_name_H-M   'P 1'
#
loop_
_entity.id
_entity.type
_entity.pdbx_description
1 polymer ?
#
loop_
_entity_poly.entity_id
_entity_poly.type
_entity_poly.pdbx_seq_one_letter_code
_entity_poly.pdbx_strand_id
1 'polypeptide(L)' 'MIDKLVLRQIARVGLAVASLSFIGGGVLIFLGADRIGDGLMIFGGVALLIFALLLARTPTGDKDAG' A
#
# COMPACT_ATOMS: atom_id res chain seq x y z
N MET A 1 7.94 -18.70 -12.25
CA MET A 1 8.75 -18.06 -11.19
C MET A 1 8.59 -16.56 -11.38
N ILE A 2 7.81 -15.86 -10.55
CA ILE A 2 7.67 -14.40 -10.67
C ILE A 2 8.99 -13.79 -10.21
N ASP A 3 9.55 -12.92 -11.04
CA ASP A 3 10.81 -12.23 -10.75
C ASP A 3 10.67 -11.40 -9.46
N LYS A 4 11.62 -11.54 -8.54
CA LYS A 4 11.62 -10.84 -7.24
C LYS A 4 11.62 -9.32 -7.42
N LEU A 5 12.23 -8.82 -8.51
CA LEU A 5 12.23 -7.41 -8.87
C LEU A 5 10.83 -6.92 -9.24
N VAL A 6 10.10 -7.71 -10.04
CA VAL A 6 8.72 -7.41 -10.44
C VAL A 6 7.79 -7.40 -9.23
N LEU A 7 7.95 -8.37 -8.32
CA LEU A 7 7.16 -8.41 -7.08
C LEU A 7 7.40 -7.17 -6.20
N ARG A 8 8.65 -6.70 -6.11
CA ARG A 8 9.01 -5.49 -5.34
C ARG A 8 8.41 -4.23 -5.97
N GLN A 9 8.43 -4.13 -7.29
CA GLN A 9 7.82 -3.00 -8.00
C GLN A 9 6.31 -2.97 -7.79
N ILE A 10 5.64 -4.12 -7.94
CA ILE A 10 4.20 -4.25 -7.67
C ILE A 10 3.89 -3.88 -6.23
N ALA A 11 4.68 -4.34 -5.26
CA ALA A 11 4.47 -4.02 -3.85
C ALA A 11 4.61 -2.51 -3.58
N ARG A 12 5.57 -1.82 -4.20
CA ARG A 12 5.73 -0.37 -4.08
C ARG A 12 4.58 0.41 -4.71
N VAL A 13 4.17 0.02 -5.92
CA VAL A 13 3.03 0.67 -6.62
C VAL A 13 1.75 0.44 -5.82
N GLY A 14 1.51 -0.78 -5.34
CA GLY A 14 0.38 -1.11 -4.49
C GLY A 14 0.38 -0.30 -3.20
N LEU A 15 1.53 -0.12 -2.55
CA LEU A 15 1.67 0.72 -1.36
C LEU A 15 1.32 2.19 -1.66
N ALA A 16 1.77 2.72 -2.79
CA ALA A 16 1.47 4.09 -3.21
C ALA A 16 -0.03 4.28 -3.47
N VAL A 17 -0.67 3.36 -4.20
CA VAL A 17 -2.11 3.40 -4.47
C VAL A 17 -2.91 3.26 -3.18
N ALA A 18 -2.51 2.35 -2.28
CA ALA A 18 -3.16 2.18 -0.98
C ALA A 18 -3.05 3.44 -0.11
N SER A 19 -1.89 4.11 -0.12
CA SER A 19 -1.68 5.40 0.55
C SER A 19 -2.61 6.48 0.00
N LEU A 20 -2.73 6.56 -1.33
CA LEU A 20 -3.63 7.52 -2.00
C LEU A 20 -5.10 7.24 -1.67
N SER A 21 -5.52 5.97 -1.65
CA SER A 21 -6.86 5.58 -1.22
C SER A 21 -7.14 6.02 0.21
N PHE A 22 -6.19 5.79 1.13
CA PHE A 22 -6.34 6.16 2.53
C PHE A 22 -6.48 7.68 2.70
N ILE A 23 -5.59 8.45 2.09
CA ILE A 23 -5.62 9.92 2.15
C ILE A 23 -6.88 10.45 1.47
N GLY A 24 -7.23 9.93 0.30
CA GLY A 24 -8.44 10.30 -0.45
C GLY A 24 -9.71 10.03 0.37
N GLY A 25 -9.75 8.96 1.16
CA GLY A 25 -10.85 8.68 2.07
C GLY A 25 -11.01 9.79 3.11
N GLY A 26 -9.92 10.22 3.73
CA GLY A 26 -9.93 11.35 4.68
C GLY A 26 -10.39 12.67 4.06
N VAL A 27 -10.01 12.94 2.79
CA VAL A 27 -10.49 14.11 2.04
C VAL A 27 -12.01 14.04 1.82
N LEU A 28 -12.56 12.87 1.52
CA LEU A 28 -14.00 12.70 1.35
C LEU A 28 -14.77 12.92 2.66
N ILE A 29 -14.25 12.43 3.79
CA ILE A 29 -14.82 12.73 5.13
C ILE A 29 -14.80 14.24 5.36
N PHE A 30 -13.69 14.92 5.06
CA PHE A 30 -13.61 16.37 5.21
C PHE A 30 -14.67 17.13 4.37
N LEU A 31 -15.05 16.60 3.21
CA LEU A 31 -16.11 17.15 2.35
C LEU A 31 -17.54 16.74 2.75
N GLY A 32 -17.71 15.99 3.86
CA GLY A 32 -19.00 15.55 4.39
C GLY A 32 -19.52 14.25 3.77
N ALA A 33 -18.70 13.53 3.00
CA ALA A 33 -19.04 12.23 2.41
C ALA A 33 -18.58 11.06 3.31
N ASP A 34 -18.97 11.10 4.59
CA ASP A 34 -18.41 10.26 5.67
C ASP A 34 -18.42 8.75 5.35
N ARG A 35 -19.56 8.21 4.90
CA ARG A 35 -19.69 6.76 4.64
C ARG A 35 -18.76 6.27 3.52
N ILE A 36 -18.61 7.07 2.46
CA ILE A 36 -17.75 6.71 1.32
C ILE A 36 -16.29 6.88 1.75
N GLY A 37 -15.98 7.97 2.47
CA GLY A 37 -14.65 8.24 3.00
C GLY A 37 -14.17 7.14 3.96
N ASP A 38 -15.00 6.74 4.93
CA ASP A 38 -14.71 5.64 5.85
C ASP A 38 -14.38 4.35 5.11
N GLY A 39 -15.22 3.97 4.13
CA GLY A 39 -14.98 2.78 3.32
C GLY A 39 -13.64 2.83 2.58
N LEU A 40 -13.30 3.99 2.02
CA LEU A 40 -12.05 4.19 1.27
C LEU A 40 -10.81 4.21 2.18
N MET A 41 -10.94 4.76 3.41
CA MET A 41 -9.90 4.71 4.43
C MET A 41 -9.66 3.29 4.94
N ILE A 42 -10.72 2.55 5.28
CA ILE A 42 -10.58 1.16 5.75
C ILE A 42 -9.93 0.31 4.65
N PHE A 43 -10.42 0.41 3.41
CA PHE A 43 -9.83 -0.30 2.28
C PHE A 43 -8.36 0.08 2.06
N GLY A 44 -8.04 1.38 2.04
CA GLY A 44 -6.68 1.88 1.89
C GLY A 44 -5.76 1.40 3.01
N GLY A 45 -6.23 1.40 4.25
CA GLY A 45 -5.49 0.93 5.42
C GLY A 45 -5.17 -0.57 5.36
N VAL A 46 -6.15 -1.40 4.99
CA VAL A 46 -5.93 -2.84 4.81
C VAL A 46 -4.96 -3.10 3.65
N ALA A 47 -5.13 -2.42 2.52
CA ALA A 47 -4.25 -2.54 1.37
C ALA A 47 -2.81 -2.12 1.72
N LEU A 48 -2.63 -1.05 2.50
CA LEU A 48 -1.32 -0.60 3.00
C LEU A 48 -0.61 -1.72 3.76
N LEU A 49 -1.30 -2.38 4.69
CA LEU A 49 -0.74 -3.48 5.46
C LEU A 49 -0.31 -4.64 4.56
N ILE A 50 -1.16 -5.04 3.62
CA ILE A 50 -0.89 -6.14 2.69
C ILE A 50 0.32 -5.83 1.81
N PHE A 51 0.37 -4.65 1.18
CA PHE A 51 1.47 -4.26 0.30
C PHE A 51 2.76 -3.97 1.07
N ALA A 52 2.68 -3.47 2.31
CA ALA A 52 3.85 -3.32 3.17
C ALA A 52 4.46 -4.68 3.54
N LEU A 53 3.63 -5.66 3.90
CA LEU A 53 4.05 -7.03 4.17
C LEU A 53 4.68 -7.68 2.93
N LEU A 54 4.06 -7.51 1.75
CA LEU A 54 4.61 -7.97 0.47
C LEU A 54 5.97 -7.33 0.19
N LEU A 55 6.10 -6.01 0.38
CA LEU A 55 7.34 -5.29 0.18
C LEU A 55 8.43 -5.77 1.14
N ALA A 56 8.09 -5.98 2.41
CA ALA A 56 9.01 -6.50 3.42
C ALA A 56 9.52 -7.92 3.10
N ARG A 57 8.73 -8.72 2.38
CA ARG A 57 9.13 -10.05 1.90
C ARG A 57 9.97 -10.03 0.62
N THR A 58 10.19 -8.87 0.01
CA THR A 58 11.11 -8.74 -1.14
C THR A 58 12.52 -8.36 -0.65
N PRO A 59 13.50 -9.28 -0.69
CA PRO A 59 14.85 -9.00 -0.19
C PRO A 59 15.50 -7.91 -1.03
N THR A 60 16.23 -6.99 -0.38
CA THR A 60 16.87 -5.86 -1.06
C THR A 60 18.28 -6.14 -1.58
N GLY A 61 18.80 -7.36 -1.42
CA GLY A 61 20.18 -7.70 -1.79
C GLY A 61 21.24 -7.10 -0.85
N ASP A 62 20.87 -6.18 0.03
CA ASP A 62 21.79 -5.50 0.97
C ASP A 62 22.25 -6.37 2.16
N LYS A 63 21.91 -7.67 2.18
CA LYS A 63 22.29 -8.59 3.27
C LYS A 63 23.46 -9.51 2.94
N ASP A 64 24.04 -9.41 1.75
CA ASP A 64 25.19 -10.23 1.31
C ASP A 64 26.53 -9.47 1.37
N ALA A 65 26.60 -8.35 2.11
CA ALA A 65 27.85 -7.66 2.43
C ALA A 65 28.20 -7.87 3.92
N GLY A 66 28.66 -9.08 4.24
CA GLY A 66 29.19 -9.47 5.54
C GLY A 66 30.26 -10.53 5.37
#